data_AF-A0A7K7PHD3-F1
#
_entry.id   AF-A0A7K7PHD3-F1
#
_cell.length_a   1.000
_cell.length_b   1.000
_cell.length_c   1.000
_cell.angle_alpha   90.00
_cell.angle_beta   90.00
_cell.angle_gamma   90.00
#
_symmetry.space_group_name_H-M   'P 1'
#
loop_
_entity.id
_entity.type
_entity.pdbx_description
1 polymer ?
#
loop_
_entity_poly.entity_id
_entity_poly.type
_entity_poly.pdbx_seq_one_letter_code
_entity_poly.pdbx_strand_id
1 'polypeptide(L)'
;ENLGSLKLDVEKIALTEKKQRQKLSVILEAVAKCLQLEESQLKWNVESILAKDLLSTLHLLVAIAKHFEPTLALPPNVQVETITIETTSTGLKTSNAVEYITENKENIEAQSKDDAFDELFICAPDKLDAVKKVLLQFVDQHVGKLGLNVNDIESQFSDGVILLLIIGQLEGYFLNLRNFFLTPASTMEMV
;
A
#
# COMPACT_ATOMS: atom_id res chain seq x y z
N GLU A 1 -10.52 -25.35 -4.58
CA GLU A 1 -10.19 -23.90 -4.48
C GLU A 1 -8.68 -23.77 -4.57
N ASN A 2 -8.14 -22.68 -5.16
CA ASN A 2 -6.70 -22.49 -5.35
C ASN A 2 -6.19 -21.38 -4.42
N LEU A 3 -5.09 -21.64 -3.70
CA LEU A 3 -4.37 -20.65 -2.90
C LEU A 3 -2.88 -20.73 -3.27
N GLY A 4 -2.30 -19.70 -3.88
CA GLY A 4 -0.87 -19.71 -4.24
C GLY A 4 -0.47 -20.93 -5.09
N SER A 5 -1.29 -21.29 -6.09
CA SER A 5 -1.17 -22.52 -6.91
C SER A 5 -1.45 -23.85 -6.18
N LEU A 6 -1.75 -23.84 -4.88
CA LEU A 6 -2.11 -25.03 -4.11
C LEU A 6 -3.59 -25.37 -4.31
N LYS A 7 -3.88 -26.62 -4.69
CA LYS A 7 -5.25 -27.14 -4.78
C LYS A 7 -5.66 -27.69 -3.42
N LEU A 8 -6.65 -27.05 -2.79
CA LEU A 8 -7.19 -27.50 -1.51
C LEU A 8 -8.30 -28.53 -1.72
N ASP A 9 -8.18 -29.67 -1.03
CA ASP A 9 -9.21 -30.72 -1.00
C ASP A 9 -10.25 -30.40 0.08
N VAL A 10 -11.15 -29.49 -0.26
CA VAL A 10 -12.27 -29.07 0.58
C VAL A 10 -13.55 -29.07 -0.24
N GLU A 11 -14.66 -29.44 0.41
CA GLU A 11 -15.98 -29.41 -0.23
C GLU A 11 -16.27 -28.01 -0.81
N LYS A 12 -16.74 -27.97 -2.06
CA LYS A 12 -17.08 -26.70 -2.72
C LYS A 12 -18.16 -25.92 -1.98
N ILE A 13 -19.10 -26.61 -1.33
CA ILE A 13 -20.20 -26.01 -0.59
C ILE A 13 -20.23 -26.60 0.82
N ALA A 14 -20.06 -25.74 1.83
CA ALA A 14 -20.23 -26.09 3.24
C ALA A 14 -21.51 -25.43 3.78
N LEU A 15 -22.62 -26.19 3.82
CA LEU A 15 -23.94 -25.68 4.21
C LEU A 15 -24.20 -25.70 5.72
N THR A 16 -23.43 -26.47 6.49
CA THR A 16 -23.58 -26.57 7.95
C THR A 16 -22.43 -25.88 8.66
N GLU A 17 -22.69 -25.32 9.84
CA GLU A 17 -21.66 -24.66 10.66
C GLU A 17 -20.45 -25.57 10.91
N LYS A 18 -20.69 -26.85 11.22
CA LYS A 18 -19.63 -27.86 11.40
C LYS A 18 -18.75 -28.02 10.15
N LYS A 19 -19.37 -28.07 8.97
CA LYS A 19 -18.64 -28.17 7.70
C LYS A 19 -17.88 -26.88 7.37
N GLN A 20 -18.46 -25.72 7.66
CA GLN A 20 -17.80 -24.42 7.48
C GLN A 20 -16.56 -24.29 8.35
N ARG A 21 -16.67 -24.67 9.63
CA ARG A 21 -15.55 -24.72 10.58
C ARG A 21 -14.43 -25.64 10.10
N GLN A 22 -14.78 -26.85 9.67
CA GLN A 22 -13.79 -27.81 9.14
C GLN A 22 -13.11 -27.27 7.87
N LYS A 23 -13.88 -26.73 6.92
CA LYS A 23 -13.35 -26.13 5.69
C LYS A 23 -12.39 -24.98 6.00
N LEU A 24 -12.78 -24.08 6.89
CA LEU A 24 -11.96 -22.94 7.28
C LEU A 24 -10.67 -23.37 7.99
N SER A 25 -10.73 -24.40 8.84
CA SER A 25 -9.55 -24.99 9.47
C SER A 25 -8.50 -25.43 8.44
N VAL A 26 -8.93 -26.15 7.40
CA VAL A 26 -8.04 -26.61 6.32
C VAL A 26 -7.47 -25.43 5.53
N ILE A 27 -8.29 -24.42 5.24
CA ILE A 27 -7.85 -23.22 4.52
C ILE A 27 -6.81 -22.44 5.35
N LEU A 28 -7.07 -22.17 6.63
CA LEU A 28 -6.16 -21.39 7.47
C LEU A 28 -4.84 -22.11 7.73
N GLU A 29 -4.86 -23.44 7.86
CA GLU A 29 -3.64 -24.24 7.96
C GLU A 29 -2.81 -24.15 6.68
N ALA A 30 -3.46 -24.23 5.52
CA ALA A 30 -2.78 -24.07 4.24
C ALA A 30 -2.24 -22.65 4.03
N VAL A 31 -2.96 -21.63 4.47
CA VAL A 31 -2.49 -20.24 4.47
C VAL A 31 -1.26 -20.11 5.35
N ALA A 32 -1.29 -20.56 6.62
CA ALA A 32 -0.14 -20.47 7.52
C ALA A 32 1.11 -21.14 6.94
N LYS A 33 0.95 -22.32 6.32
CA LYS A 33 2.02 -23.02 5.60
C LYS A 33 2.55 -22.23 4.39
N CYS A 34 1.65 -21.65 3.59
CA CYS A 34 2.02 -20.84 2.42
C CYS A 34 2.81 -19.59 2.84
N LEU A 35 2.37 -18.93 3.91
CA LEU A 35 3.00 -17.73 4.45
C LEU A 35 4.25 -18.04 5.29
N GLN A 36 4.56 -19.33 5.54
CA GLN A 36 5.67 -19.80 6.38
C GLN A 36 5.62 -19.25 7.81
N LEU A 37 4.41 -19.14 8.37
CA LEU A 37 4.19 -18.61 9.72
C LEU A 37 4.12 -19.75 10.75
N GLU A 38 4.73 -19.54 11.91
CA GLU A 38 4.56 -20.40 13.08
C GLU A 38 3.22 -20.11 13.80
N GLU A 39 2.68 -21.09 14.52
CA GLU A 39 1.43 -20.92 15.28
C GLU A 39 1.49 -19.77 16.30
N SER A 40 2.66 -19.53 16.89
CA SER A 40 2.90 -18.45 17.85
C SER A 40 2.77 -17.05 17.24
N GLN A 41 2.93 -16.93 15.92
CA GLN A 41 2.87 -15.68 15.17
C GLN A 41 1.45 -15.38 14.64
N LEU A 42 0.55 -16.38 14.68
CA LEU A 42 -0.80 -16.22 14.16
C LEU A 42 -1.64 -15.35 15.11
N LYS A 43 -2.12 -14.23 14.58
CA LYS A 43 -3.05 -13.32 15.25
C LYS A 43 -4.52 -13.63 14.94
N TRP A 44 -4.78 -14.78 14.34
CA TRP A 44 -6.12 -15.24 13.94
C TRP A 44 -6.29 -16.72 14.23
N ASN A 45 -7.53 -17.16 14.40
CA ASN A 45 -7.88 -18.57 14.50
C ASN A 45 -9.24 -18.84 13.84
N VAL A 46 -9.63 -20.11 13.75
CA VAL A 46 -10.87 -20.53 13.08
C VAL A 46 -12.09 -19.84 13.71
N GLU A 47 -12.17 -19.78 15.05
CA GLU A 47 -13.32 -19.21 15.74
C GLU A 47 -13.39 -17.70 15.57
N SER A 48 -12.26 -16.98 15.63
CA SER A 48 -12.24 -15.53 15.47
C SER A 48 -12.61 -15.11 14.04
N ILE A 49 -12.12 -15.83 13.03
CA ILE A 49 -12.50 -15.57 11.63
C ILE A 49 -13.97 -15.93 11.37
N LEU A 50 -14.51 -17.03 11.93
CA LEU A 50 -15.94 -17.36 11.82
C LEU A 50 -16.83 -16.31 12.50
N ALA A 51 -16.39 -15.80 13.65
CA ALA A 51 -17.08 -14.74 14.39
C ALA A 51 -16.98 -13.38 13.68
N LYS A 52 -16.26 -13.29 12.55
CA LYS A 52 -15.98 -12.04 11.82
C LYS A 52 -15.28 -11.01 12.71
N ASP A 53 -14.38 -11.48 13.57
CA ASP A 53 -13.53 -10.62 14.37
C ASP A 53 -12.70 -9.73 13.43
N LEU A 54 -12.88 -8.42 13.55
CA LEU A 54 -12.28 -7.45 12.65
C LEU A 54 -10.76 -7.52 12.71
N LEU A 55 -10.19 -7.61 13.92
CA LEU A 55 -8.75 -7.57 14.13
C LEU A 55 -8.08 -8.80 13.54
N SER A 56 -8.60 -10.00 13.83
CA SER A 56 -8.13 -11.26 13.24
C SER A 56 -8.24 -11.25 11.72
N THR A 57 -9.34 -10.72 11.19
CA THR A 57 -9.56 -10.63 9.74
C THR A 57 -8.55 -9.70 9.08
N LEU A 58 -8.28 -8.53 9.68
CA LEU A 58 -7.29 -7.58 9.19
C LEU A 58 -5.89 -8.17 9.20
N HIS A 59 -5.46 -8.82 10.29
CA HIS A 59 -4.14 -9.45 10.35
C HIS A 59 -3.97 -10.55 9.29
N LEU A 60 -4.98 -11.39 9.08
CA LEU A 60 -4.96 -12.42 8.06
C LEU A 60 -4.82 -11.80 6.65
N LEU A 61 -5.63 -10.80 6.33
CA LEU A 61 -5.60 -10.13 5.03
C LEU A 61 -4.27 -9.42 4.78
N VAL A 62 -3.74 -8.71 5.78
CA VAL A 62 -2.45 -8.04 5.68
C VAL A 62 -1.32 -9.04 5.51
N ALA A 63 -1.32 -10.15 6.26
CA ALA A 63 -0.29 -11.18 6.10
C ALA A 63 -0.29 -11.79 4.69
N ILE A 64 -1.48 -12.05 4.12
CA ILE A 64 -1.63 -12.50 2.73
C ILE A 64 -1.12 -11.43 1.76
N ALA A 65 -1.54 -10.18 1.93
CA ALA A 65 -1.12 -9.08 1.05
C ALA A 65 0.39 -8.85 1.08
N LYS A 66 1.01 -8.90 2.27
CA LYS A 66 2.47 -8.79 2.42
C LYS A 66 3.22 -9.90 1.68
N HIS A 67 2.71 -11.13 1.71
CA HIS A 67 3.38 -12.26 1.08
C HIS A 67 3.25 -12.28 -0.45
N PHE A 68 2.09 -11.90 -0.98
CA PHE A 68 1.84 -11.92 -2.42
C PHE A 68 2.16 -10.60 -3.13
N GLU A 69 2.50 -9.55 -2.38
CA GLU A 69 2.92 -8.24 -2.88
C GLU A 69 2.06 -7.73 -4.05
N PRO A 70 0.75 -7.49 -3.84
CA PRO A 70 -0.12 -7.00 -4.90
C PRO A 70 0.34 -5.62 -5.38
N THR A 71 -0.05 -5.24 -6.59
CA THR A 71 0.27 -3.92 -7.18
C THR A 71 -0.17 -2.75 -6.30
N LEU A 72 -1.22 -2.94 -5.49
CA LEU A 72 -1.68 -1.94 -4.52
C LEU A 72 -0.85 -2.03 -3.24
N ALA A 73 -0.04 -1.00 -2.98
CA ALA A 73 0.73 -0.89 -1.75
C ALA A 73 -0.18 -0.78 -0.50
N LEU A 74 0.23 -1.42 0.59
CA LEU A 74 -0.47 -1.32 1.87
C LEU A 74 -0.22 0.07 2.48
N PRO A 75 -1.27 0.75 3.00
CA PRO A 75 -1.09 2.02 3.69
C PRO A 75 -0.25 1.81 4.96
N PRO A 76 0.74 2.68 5.23
CA PRO A 76 1.55 2.58 6.43
C PRO A 76 0.78 3.08 7.67
N ASN A 77 1.27 2.73 8.86
CA ASN A 77 0.82 3.28 10.15
C ASN A 77 -0.67 3.05 10.46
N VAL A 78 -1.27 1.99 9.92
CA VAL A 78 -2.65 1.64 10.25
C VAL A 78 -2.66 0.91 11.59
N GLN A 79 -3.40 1.46 12.55
CA GLN A 79 -3.56 0.93 13.89
C GLN A 79 -5.03 0.93 14.31
N VAL A 80 -5.38 0.02 15.22
CA VAL A 80 -6.74 -0.12 15.77
C VAL A 80 -6.64 -0.06 17.30
N GLU A 81 -7.37 0.86 17.91
CA GLU A 81 -7.53 0.89 19.37
C GLU A 81 -8.60 -0.13 19.78
N THR A 82 -8.23 -1.02 20.68
CA THR A 82 -9.07 -2.09 21.20
C THR A 82 -9.38 -1.86 22.67
N ILE A 83 -10.64 -2.02 23.04
CA ILE A 83 -11.10 -1.93 24.43
C ILE A 83 -11.66 -3.30 24.81
N THR A 84 -10.98 -3.99 25.73
CA THR A 84 -11.40 -5.28 26.26
C THR A 84 -12.08 -5.07 27.60
N ILE A 85 -13.31 -5.56 27.73
CA ILE A 85 -14.09 -5.51 28.97
C ILE A 85 -14.25 -6.95 29.47
N GLU A 86 -13.65 -7.24 30.62
CA GLU A 86 -13.73 -8.55 31.27
C GLU A 86 -14.54 -8.45 32.57
N THR A 87 -15.47 -9.38 32.77
CA THR A 87 -16.21 -9.50 34.04
C THR A 87 -15.37 -10.31 35.02
N THR A 88 -14.90 -9.67 36.10
CA THR A 88 -14.18 -10.32 37.20
C THR A 88 -15.08 -10.46 38.42
N SER A 89 -14.64 -11.23 39.42
CA SER A 89 -15.35 -11.37 40.70
C SER A 89 -15.54 -10.04 41.46
N THR A 90 -14.78 -9.00 41.10
CA THR A 90 -14.81 -7.67 41.73
C THR A 90 -15.51 -6.60 40.87
N GLY A 91 -16.06 -6.94 39.70
CA GLY A 91 -16.73 -6.01 38.81
C GLY A 91 -16.27 -6.12 37.36
N LEU A 92 -16.41 -5.04 36.58
CA LEU A 92 -15.89 -4.97 35.21
C LEU A 92 -14.46 -4.43 35.22
N LYS A 93 -13.55 -5.14 34.56
CA LYS A 93 -12.20 -4.69 34.28
C LYS A 93 -12.13 -4.25 32.82
N THR A 94 -11.83 -2.98 32.59
CA THR A 94 -11.62 -2.44 31.26
C THR A 94 -10.12 -2.30 31.00
N SER A 95 -9.66 -2.75 29.83
CA SER A 95 -8.28 -2.62 29.37
C SER A 95 -8.28 -2.05 27.96
N ASN A 96 -7.47 -1.01 27.73
CA ASN A 96 -7.27 -0.45 26.40
C ASN A 96 -5.93 -0.91 25.85
N ALA A 97 -5.87 -1.22 24.56
CA ALA A 97 -4.66 -1.60 23.85
C ALA A 97 -4.69 -1.02 22.43
N VAL A 98 -3.51 -0.78 21.84
CA VAL A 98 -3.38 -0.39 20.44
C VAL A 98 -2.75 -1.56 19.69
N GLU A 99 -3.44 -2.10 18.68
CA GLU A 99 -2.90 -3.13 17.81
C GLU A 99 -2.50 -2.51 16.46
N TYR A 100 -1.27 -2.78 16.03
CA TYR A 100 -0.74 -2.30 14.77
C TYR A 100 -1.07 -3.29 13.64
N ILE A 101 -1.76 -2.80 12.61
CA ILE A 101 -2.21 -3.60 11.46
C ILE A 101 -1.16 -3.59 10.36
N THR A 102 -0.57 -2.43 10.06
CA THR A 102 0.53 -2.28 9.10
C THR A 102 1.79 -1.73 9.79
N GLU A 103 2.94 -1.91 9.15
CA GLU A 103 4.22 -1.47 9.71
C GLU A 103 4.33 0.05 9.79
N ASN A 104 5.10 0.53 10.75
CA ASN A 104 5.37 1.96 10.91
C ASN A 104 6.39 2.42 9.86
N LYS A 105 6.01 3.34 8.96
CA LYS A 105 6.88 3.91 7.92
C LYS A 105 8.07 4.67 8.50
N GLU A 106 7.99 5.15 9.73
CA GLU A 106 9.11 5.84 10.39
C GLU A 106 10.34 4.91 10.53
N ASN A 107 10.14 3.60 10.64
CA ASN A 107 11.22 2.61 10.59
C ASN A 107 11.75 2.34 9.17
N ILE A 108 10.96 2.66 8.14
CA ILE A 108 11.32 2.49 6.72
C ILE A 108 12.09 3.71 6.21
N GLU A 109 11.78 4.92 6.65
CA GLU A 109 12.55 6.12 6.30
C GLU A 109 13.98 6.07 6.87
N ALA A 110 14.15 5.51 8.08
CA ALA A 110 15.47 5.21 8.63
C ALA A 110 16.23 4.08 7.90
N GLN A 111 15.54 3.30 7.07
CA GLN A 111 16.10 2.25 6.20
C GLN A 111 15.93 2.57 4.71
N SER A 112 15.61 3.82 4.35
CA SER A 112 15.59 4.23 2.96
C SER A 112 17.03 4.14 2.46
N LYS A 113 17.30 3.08 1.71
CA LYS A 113 18.54 2.98 0.94
C LYS A 113 18.56 4.18 0.02
N ASP A 114 19.71 4.86 -0.03
CA ASP A 114 20.06 5.85 -1.04
C ASP A 114 19.41 5.44 -2.37
N ASP A 115 18.51 6.30 -2.87
CA ASP A 115 17.81 5.98 -4.09
C ASP A 115 18.74 6.16 -5.31
N ALA A 116 18.24 5.81 -6.50
CA ALA A 116 19.06 5.89 -7.71
C ALA A 116 19.53 7.32 -8.04
N PHE A 117 18.83 8.36 -7.55
CA PHE A 117 19.25 9.75 -7.70
C PHE A 117 20.28 10.13 -6.63
N ASP A 118 20.15 9.66 -5.39
CA ASP A 118 21.17 9.84 -4.36
C ASP A 118 22.51 9.22 -4.81
N GLU A 119 22.48 7.99 -5.33
CA GLU A 119 23.67 7.35 -5.91
C GLU A 119 24.20 8.13 -7.13
N LEU A 120 23.32 8.64 -8.00
CA LEU A 120 23.72 9.47 -9.15
C LEU A 120 24.45 10.73 -8.69
N PHE A 121 23.93 11.43 -7.67
CA PHE A 121 24.55 12.66 -7.16
C PHE A 121 25.90 12.40 -6.49
N ILE A 122 26.05 11.28 -5.79
CA ILE A 122 27.28 10.93 -5.08
C ILE A 122 28.33 10.34 -6.02
N CYS A 123 27.94 9.37 -6.86
CA CYS A 123 28.87 8.53 -7.62
C CYS A 123 29.08 8.99 -9.07
N ALA A 124 28.12 9.69 -9.68
CA ALA A 124 28.20 10.07 -11.10
C ALA A 124 27.51 11.41 -11.41
N PRO A 125 27.91 12.52 -10.76
CA PRO A 125 27.29 13.83 -10.97
C PRO A 125 27.45 14.35 -12.40
N ASP A 126 28.48 13.89 -13.12
CA ASP A 126 28.72 14.18 -14.54
C ASP A 126 27.64 13.62 -15.47
N LYS A 127 26.88 12.61 -15.03
CA LYS A 127 25.76 12.04 -15.79
C LYS A 127 24.44 12.76 -15.56
N LEU A 128 24.37 13.69 -14.59
CA LEU A 128 23.14 14.38 -14.24
C LEU A 128 22.54 15.13 -15.44
N ASP A 129 23.36 15.82 -16.23
CA ASP A 129 22.89 16.55 -17.41
C ASP A 129 22.32 15.62 -18.50
N ALA A 130 22.89 14.43 -18.64
CA ALA A 130 22.36 13.41 -19.55
C ALA A 130 20.98 12.92 -19.08
N VAL A 131 20.82 12.70 -17.76
CA VAL A 131 19.54 12.31 -17.15
C VAL A 131 18.50 13.43 -17.31
N LYS A 132 18.85 14.69 -17.04
CA LYS A 132 17.99 15.86 -17.30
C LYS A 132 17.50 15.88 -18.74
N LYS A 133 18.38 15.64 -19.71
CA LYS A 133 18.02 15.63 -21.13
C LYS A 133 17.05 14.50 -21.49
N VAL A 134 17.26 13.31 -20.96
CA VAL A 134 16.35 12.16 -21.17
C VAL A 134 14.99 12.44 -20.53
N LEU A 135 14.97 12.96 -19.30
CA LEU A 135 13.74 13.33 -18.61
C LEU A 135 12.97 14.40 -19.39
N LEU A 136 13.67 15.41 -19.93
CA LEU A 136 13.06 16.45 -20.75
C LEU A 136 12.44 15.89 -22.04
N GLN A 137 13.16 15.02 -22.75
CA GLN A 137 12.63 14.35 -23.95
C GLN A 137 11.40 13.50 -23.63
N PHE A 138 11.43 12.77 -22.52
CA PHE A 138 10.30 11.98 -22.05
C PHE A 138 9.08 12.86 -21.79
N VAL A 139 9.23 13.92 -20.99
CA VAL A 139 8.12 14.79 -20.65
C VAL A 139 7.56 15.47 -21.90
N ASP A 140 8.40 16.03 -22.75
CA ASP A 140 7.99 16.70 -24.00
C ASP A 140 7.18 15.76 -24.91
N GLN A 141 7.62 14.50 -25.07
CA GLN A 141 6.89 13.51 -25.86
C GLN A 141 5.46 13.25 -25.34
N HIS A 142 5.28 13.28 -24.02
CA HIS A 142 3.99 12.99 -23.39
C HIS A 142 3.07 14.22 -23.36
N VAL A 143 3.57 15.39 -22.95
CA VAL A 143 2.77 16.62 -22.92
C VAL A 143 2.59 17.24 -24.30
N GLY A 144 3.43 16.88 -25.28
CA GLY A 144 3.25 17.22 -26.69
C GLY A 144 1.93 16.73 -27.29
N LYS A 145 1.37 15.64 -26.76
CA LYS A 145 0.02 15.15 -27.12
C LYS A 145 -1.09 16.13 -26.73
N LEU A 146 -0.81 17.02 -25.77
CA LEU A 146 -1.69 18.09 -25.31
C LEU A 146 -1.43 19.42 -26.04
N GLY A 147 -0.49 19.45 -26.99
CA GLY A 147 -0.08 20.67 -27.70
C GLY A 147 0.87 21.57 -26.90
N LEU A 148 1.50 21.05 -25.85
CA LEU A 148 2.51 21.75 -25.05
C LEU A 148 3.92 21.38 -25.52
N ASN A 149 4.90 22.24 -25.21
CA ASN A 149 6.31 21.99 -25.54
C ASN A 149 7.18 22.36 -24.34
N VAL A 150 8.06 21.45 -23.95
CA VAL A 150 8.94 21.60 -22.79
C VAL A 150 10.40 21.50 -23.24
N ASN A 151 11.13 22.61 -23.11
CA ASN A 151 12.52 22.75 -23.58
C ASN A 151 13.49 23.13 -22.45
N ASP A 152 12.99 23.54 -21.29
CA ASP A 152 13.82 23.84 -20.12
C ASP A 152 13.23 23.22 -18.86
N ILE A 153 14.01 22.34 -18.22
CA ILE A 153 13.59 21.65 -17.01
C ILE A 153 13.61 22.58 -15.78
N GLU A 154 14.51 23.57 -15.74
CA GLU A 154 14.74 24.36 -14.52
C GLU A 154 13.65 25.41 -14.33
N SER A 155 13.21 26.07 -15.40
CA SER A 155 12.12 27.05 -15.32
C SER A 155 10.72 26.41 -15.43
N GLN A 156 10.49 25.49 -16.38
CA GLN A 156 9.13 25.06 -16.74
C GLN A 156 8.53 24.02 -15.79
N PHE A 157 9.31 23.44 -14.87
CA PHE A 157 8.80 22.52 -13.85
C PHE A 157 8.57 23.19 -12.50
N SER A 158 8.98 24.45 -12.35
CA SER A 158 9.01 25.15 -11.06
C SER A 158 7.63 25.36 -10.43
N ASP A 159 6.58 25.42 -11.23
CA ASP A 159 5.19 25.60 -10.79
C ASP A 159 4.42 24.27 -10.60
N GLY A 160 5.05 23.13 -10.91
CA GLY A 160 4.46 21.80 -10.79
C GLY A 160 3.36 21.46 -11.80
N VAL A 161 2.94 22.38 -12.68
CA VAL A 161 1.84 22.14 -13.62
C VAL A 161 2.21 21.03 -14.61
N ILE A 162 3.43 21.08 -15.16
CA ILE A 162 3.94 20.03 -16.06
C ILE A 162 3.94 18.66 -15.37
N LEU A 163 4.26 18.60 -14.07
CA LEU A 163 4.25 17.35 -13.29
C LEU A 163 2.83 16.79 -13.11
N LEU A 164 1.84 17.65 -12.86
CA LEU A 164 0.44 17.23 -12.80
C LEU A 164 -0.03 16.66 -14.15
N LEU A 165 0.29 17.34 -15.24
CA LEU A 165 -0.11 16.94 -16.59
C LEU A 165 0.52 15.62 -17.03
N ILE A 166 1.81 15.38 -16.74
CA ILE A 166 2.47 14.12 -17.08
C ILE A 166 1.88 12.95 -16.29
N ILE A 167 1.57 13.12 -14.99
CA ILE A 167 0.92 12.09 -14.17
C ILE A 167 -0.46 11.73 -14.75
N GLY A 168 -1.25 12.75 -15.13
CA GLY A 168 -2.55 12.53 -15.78
C GLY A 168 -2.43 11.80 -17.12
N GLN A 169 -1.40 12.09 -17.92
CA GLN A 169 -1.15 11.40 -19.20
C GLN A 169 -0.67 9.95 -19.04
N LEU A 170 0.12 9.66 -18.02
CA LEU A 170 0.67 8.31 -17.80
C LEU A 170 -0.38 7.36 -17.22
N GLU A 171 -1.12 7.80 -16.22
CA GLU A 171 -2.10 6.97 -15.51
C GLU A 171 -3.51 7.07 -16.10
N GLY A 172 -3.72 7.98 -17.07
CA GLY A 172 -5.03 8.23 -17.66
C GLY A 172 -6.01 8.90 -16.70
N TYR A 173 -5.51 9.57 -15.65
CA TYR A 173 -6.36 10.27 -14.69
C TYR A 173 -7.02 11.50 -15.32
N PHE A 174 -8.28 11.73 -14.96
CA PHE A 174 -8.96 12.97 -15.28
C PHE A 174 -8.44 14.09 -14.37
N LEU A 175 -7.74 15.05 -14.95
CA LEU A 175 -7.30 16.27 -14.27
C LEU A 175 -8.39 17.33 -14.39
N ASN A 176 -9.06 17.66 -13.28
CA ASN A 176 -10.03 18.73 -13.27
C ASN A 176 -9.33 20.10 -13.27
N LEU A 177 -9.29 20.73 -14.45
CA LEU A 177 -8.66 22.04 -14.67
C LEU A 177 -9.29 23.20 -13.88
N ARG A 178 -10.39 22.97 -13.14
CA ARG A 178 -10.94 23.96 -12.20
C ARG A 178 -10.25 23.97 -10.84
N ASN A 179 -9.47 22.92 -10.55
CA ASN A 179 -8.84 22.74 -9.25
C ASN A 179 -7.41 23.30 -9.18
N PHE A 180 -6.84 23.72 -10.31
CA PHE A 180 -5.51 24.32 -10.38
C PHE A 180 -5.40 25.23 -11.61
N PHE A 181 -4.43 26.14 -11.58
CA PHE A 181 -4.15 27.03 -12.70
C PHE A 181 -3.13 26.39 -13.65
N LEU A 182 -3.40 26.42 -14.95
CA LEU A 182 -2.44 25.93 -15.96
C LEU A 182 -1.24 26.86 -16.14
N THR A 183 -1.38 28.12 -15.75
CA THR A 183 -0.33 29.15 -15.81
C THR A 183 -0.44 29.99 -14.54
N PRO A 184 0.01 29.48 -13.38
CA PRO A 184 -0.05 30.22 -12.13
C PRO A 184 0.86 31.45 -12.21
N ALA A 185 0.32 32.62 -11.90
CA ALA A 185 1.03 33.90 -11.90
C ALA A 185 1.52 34.30 -10.50
N SER A 186 1.15 33.54 -9.46
CA SER A 186 1.56 33.81 -8.08
C SER A 186 1.72 32.54 -7.26
N THR A 187 2.46 32.62 -6.15
CA THR A 187 2.62 31.50 -5.21
C THR A 187 1.30 31.01 -4.65
N MET A 188 0.29 31.86 -4.52
CA MET A 188 -1.03 31.46 -4.04
C MET A 188 -1.80 30.61 -5.08
N GLU A 189 -1.53 30.82 -6.37
CA GLU A 189 -2.11 30.04 -7.46
C GLU A 189 -1.37 28.71 -7.70
N MET A 190 -0.22 28.51 -7.06
CA MET A 190 0.54 27.25 -7.05
C MET A 190 0.10 26.29 -5.93
N VAL A 191 -0.92 26.65 -5.13
CA VAL A 191 -1.43 25.86 -3.99
C VAL A 191 -2.67 25.06 -4.36
#